data_AF-A0A494V3S1-F1
#
_entry.id   AF-A0A494V3S1-F1
#
_cell.length_a   1.000
_cell.length_b   1.000
_cell.length_c   1.000
_cell.angle_alpha   90.00
_cell.angle_beta   90.00
_cell.angle_gamma   90.00
#
_symmetry.space_group_name_H-M   'P 1'
#
loop_
_entity.id
_entity.type
_entity.pdbx_description
1 polymer ?
#
loop_
_entity_poly.entity_id
_entity_poly.type
_entity_poly.pdbx_seq_one_letter_code
_entity_poly.pdbx_strand_id
1 'polypeptide(L)'
;MGGVFINYRRSPRATDAVHRLRDRLSRHFGDAQVFLDTSSMLPGNRYPDDLRGRVHDCEVLLVTISEGWLEARDPSGARSLDRAGDWVRHEIELALAAGKTVIPLLLDAVEPPSPELLPASIRDLSLRQAHRIPADGWDAAVEELIATLETLVAPEWVPAVLSEVRPPRRPGRLLGWATGLLAAALCVLVPWAATATGSPPEPGDDPVALLLALASLGLMGFVLIAVLLSCGLMRRPVQAWERDLQDATQENYLRATYPVPAFLLLFAIVLVIQVWGRSPGFAVVLMLGMCTAVGPMAARFVRSLKDDRERWVQWPEAMPSAAPMAVVRREIARLDVRTQEWGAPIRREQRDRARFALEELAGAVAAQGRAAERGRLRWLCEAQPWIFSGYFLWLALTVALTLAWTLPLGVEGGGGPRLYAAPVATGVVGLLLAWTTMECAYRYQRWQSRMFHAEAVRRLALIGARVDTLSFPSRTRLTTATER
;
A
#
# COMPACT_ATOMS: atom_id res chain seq x y z
N MET A 1 -22.17 -17.96 0.96
CA MET A 1 -22.39 -16.65 0.30
C MET A 1 -23.48 -15.98 1.09
N GLY A 2 -23.31 -14.71 1.47
CA GLY A 2 -24.33 -13.90 2.15
C GLY A 2 -25.25 -13.20 1.16
N GLY A 3 -26.25 -12.47 1.63
CA GLY A 3 -27.11 -11.66 0.77
C GLY A 3 -28.54 -11.45 1.25
N VAL A 4 -29.28 -10.68 0.46
CA VAL A 4 -30.66 -10.25 0.69
C VAL A 4 -31.59 -10.95 -0.30
N PHE A 5 -32.62 -11.63 0.19
CA PHE A 5 -33.64 -12.25 -0.65
C PHE A 5 -34.96 -11.50 -0.51
N ILE A 6 -35.54 -11.05 -1.63
CA ILE A 6 -36.81 -10.33 -1.68
C ILE A 6 -37.92 -11.29 -2.09
N ASN A 7 -38.74 -11.67 -1.10
CA ASN A 7 -40.00 -12.38 -1.27
C ASN A 7 -41.12 -11.35 -1.54
N TYR A 8 -41.88 -11.53 -2.61
CA TYR A 8 -42.99 -10.63 -2.93
C TYR A 8 -44.09 -11.33 -3.71
N ARG A 9 -45.32 -10.84 -3.56
CA ARG A 9 -46.44 -11.28 -4.38
C ARG A 9 -46.56 -10.37 -5.60
N ARG A 10 -46.70 -10.95 -6.79
CA ARG A 10 -46.90 -10.19 -8.03
C ARG A 10 -48.25 -9.47 -8.01
N SER A 11 -48.20 -8.16 -7.95
CA SER A 11 -49.31 -7.24 -8.26
C SER A 11 -48.73 -6.05 -9.04
N PRO A 12 -49.51 -5.30 -9.83
CA PRO A 12 -48.97 -4.15 -10.58
C PRO A 12 -48.23 -3.15 -9.68
N ARG A 13 -48.80 -2.84 -8.51
CA ARG A 13 -48.18 -1.93 -7.53
C ARG A 13 -46.94 -2.52 -6.85
N ALA A 14 -47.02 -3.76 -6.37
CA ALA A 14 -45.88 -4.39 -5.68
C ALA A 14 -44.71 -4.65 -6.61
N THR A 15 -44.97 -5.02 -7.87
CA THR A 15 -43.93 -5.38 -8.84
C THR A 15 -43.02 -4.19 -9.14
N ASP A 16 -43.59 -3.01 -9.38
CA ASP A 16 -42.82 -1.81 -9.67
C ASP A 16 -42.00 -1.35 -8.46
N ALA A 17 -42.61 -1.32 -7.26
CA ALA A 17 -41.92 -1.00 -6.02
C ALA A 17 -40.75 -1.97 -5.73
N VAL A 18 -40.97 -3.27 -5.92
CA VAL A 18 -39.96 -4.31 -5.67
C VAL A 18 -38.82 -4.25 -6.68
N HIS A 19 -39.08 -3.98 -7.96
CA HIS A 19 -38.02 -3.78 -8.94
C HIS A 19 -37.18 -2.55 -8.61
N ARG A 20 -37.82 -1.44 -8.24
CA ARG A 20 -37.11 -0.22 -7.78
C ARG A 20 -36.27 -0.49 -6.52
N LEU A 21 -36.80 -1.27 -5.57
CA LEU A 21 -36.06 -1.70 -4.38
C LEU A 21 -34.86 -2.58 -4.74
N ARG A 22 -35.07 -3.62 -5.56
CA ARG A 22 -34.00 -4.51 -6.04
C ARG A 22 -32.90 -3.69 -6.71
N ASP A 23 -33.24 -2.81 -7.64
CA ASP A 23 -32.26 -2.01 -8.36
C ASP A 23 -31.46 -1.11 -7.39
N ARG A 24 -32.09 -0.61 -6.32
CA ARG A 24 -31.41 0.19 -5.30
C ARG A 24 -30.48 -0.67 -4.44
N LEU A 25 -30.93 -1.84 -4.01
CA LEU A 25 -30.12 -2.78 -3.23
C LEU A 25 -28.96 -3.36 -4.06
N SER A 26 -29.18 -3.78 -5.31
CA SER A 26 -28.14 -4.30 -6.21
C SER A 26 -27.08 -3.25 -6.53
N ARG A 27 -27.49 -1.97 -6.66
CA ARG A 27 -26.54 -0.86 -6.80
C ARG A 27 -25.66 -0.67 -5.57
N HIS A 28 -26.12 -1.06 -4.38
CA HIS A 28 -25.38 -0.88 -3.13
C HIS A 28 -24.55 -2.11 -2.74
N PHE A 29 -25.19 -3.28 -2.66
CA PHE A 29 -24.60 -4.54 -2.21
C PHE A 29 -23.97 -5.37 -3.33
N GLY A 30 -24.21 -5.04 -4.60
CA GLY A 30 -23.81 -5.85 -5.75
C GLY A 30 -24.93 -6.80 -6.19
N ASP A 31 -25.00 -7.09 -7.49
CA ASP A 31 -26.07 -7.92 -8.07
C ASP A 31 -26.02 -9.38 -7.58
N ALA A 32 -24.82 -9.88 -7.24
CA ALA A 32 -24.63 -11.22 -6.69
C ALA A 32 -25.14 -11.38 -5.25
N GLN A 33 -25.39 -10.28 -4.53
CA GLN A 33 -25.85 -10.26 -3.13
C GLN A 33 -27.35 -10.01 -3.00
N VAL A 34 -28.08 -9.74 -4.09
CA VAL A 34 -29.50 -9.39 -4.04
C VAL A 34 -30.30 -10.33 -4.94
N PHE A 35 -31.10 -11.16 -4.29
CA PHE A 35 -31.95 -12.14 -4.93
C PHE A 35 -33.39 -11.66 -4.92
N LEU A 36 -34.08 -11.84 -6.03
CA LEU A 36 -35.50 -11.57 -6.17
C LEU A 36 -36.22 -12.88 -6.50
N ASP A 37 -37.38 -13.08 -5.88
CA ASP A 37 -38.26 -14.21 -6.19
C ASP A 37 -38.54 -14.32 -7.71
N THR A 38 -38.49 -15.56 -8.14
CA THR A 38 -38.33 -16.15 -9.46
C THR A 38 -39.36 -15.76 -10.52
N SER A 39 -39.07 -14.70 -11.27
CA SER A 39 -39.31 -14.65 -12.73
C SER A 39 -38.04 -14.88 -13.57
N SER A 40 -36.87 -15.04 -12.95
CA SER A 40 -35.55 -15.05 -13.60
C SER A 40 -34.82 -16.40 -13.59
N MET A 41 -35.55 -17.53 -13.52
CA MET A 41 -34.94 -18.86 -13.68
C MET A 41 -34.54 -19.13 -15.13
N LEU A 42 -33.39 -19.80 -15.31
CA LEU A 42 -33.01 -20.37 -16.59
C LEU A 42 -34.02 -21.47 -16.97
N PRO A 43 -34.52 -21.51 -18.22
CA PRO A 43 -35.36 -22.61 -18.68
C PRO A 43 -34.67 -23.97 -18.44
N GLY A 44 -35.33 -24.88 -17.71
CA GLY A 44 -34.85 -26.26 -17.48
C GLY A 44 -34.47 -26.64 -16.06
N ASN A 45 -34.32 -25.69 -15.12
CA ASN A 45 -34.03 -26.00 -13.72
C ASN A 45 -35.25 -26.52 -12.96
N ARG A 46 -35.03 -27.43 -12.00
CA ARG A 46 -36.11 -27.97 -11.14
C ARG A 46 -36.43 -26.96 -10.03
N TYR A 47 -37.55 -26.28 -10.19
CA TYR A 47 -38.04 -25.16 -9.36
C TYR A 47 -37.77 -25.25 -7.84
N PRO A 48 -38.00 -26.38 -7.14
CA PRO A 48 -37.86 -26.42 -5.67
C PRO A 48 -36.41 -26.41 -5.17
N ASP A 49 -35.44 -26.85 -5.97
CA ASP A 49 -34.06 -27.09 -5.50
C ASP A 49 -33.24 -25.78 -5.49
N ASP A 50 -33.33 -24.98 -6.54
CA ASP A 50 -32.68 -23.66 -6.62
C ASP A 50 -33.25 -22.67 -5.60
N LEU A 51 -34.54 -22.75 -5.31
CA LEU A 51 -35.22 -21.88 -4.36
C LEU A 51 -34.75 -22.13 -2.93
N ARG A 52 -34.62 -23.41 -2.54
CA ARG A 52 -34.05 -23.79 -1.25
C ARG A 52 -32.60 -23.34 -1.13
N GLY A 53 -31.81 -23.48 -2.21
CA GLY A 53 -30.43 -22.99 -2.23
C GLY A 53 -30.35 -21.50 -1.92
N ARG A 54 -31.19 -20.68 -2.57
CA ARG A 54 -31.21 -19.22 -2.37
C ARG A 54 -31.67 -18.78 -0.97
N VAL A 55 -32.72 -19.41 -0.43
CA VAL A 55 -33.17 -19.12 0.95
C VAL A 55 -32.15 -19.62 1.97
N HIS A 56 -31.45 -20.71 1.67
CA HIS A 56 -30.37 -21.20 2.52
C HIS A 56 -29.15 -20.28 2.50
N ASP A 57 -28.82 -19.69 1.35
CA ASP A 57 -27.67 -18.82 1.20
C ASP A 57 -27.93 -17.38 1.66
N CYS A 58 -29.18 -16.89 1.64
CA CYS A 58 -29.46 -15.55 2.14
C CYS A 58 -29.27 -15.41 3.66
N GLU A 59 -28.91 -14.21 4.11
CA GLU A 59 -28.83 -13.85 5.53
C GLU A 59 -30.12 -13.14 5.98
N VAL A 60 -30.73 -12.39 5.07
CA VAL A 60 -31.96 -11.64 5.29
C VAL A 60 -33.01 -11.98 4.25
N LEU A 61 -34.23 -12.30 4.71
CA LEU A 61 -35.44 -12.40 3.90
C LEU A 61 -36.28 -11.13 4.08
N LEU A 62 -36.48 -10.38 3.00
CA LEU A 62 -37.40 -9.25 2.93
C LEU A 62 -38.76 -9.73 2.42
N VAL A 63 -39.81 -9.61 3.22
CA VAL A 63 -41.17 -10.04 2.86
C VAL A 63 -42.00 -8.83 2.48
N THR A 64 -42.20 -8.61 1.19
CA THR A 64 -42.95 -7.45 0.69
C THR A 64 -44.45 -7.66 0.83
N ILE A 65 -45.07 -6.82 1.66
CA ILE A 65 -46.50 -6.82 1.94
C ILE A 65 -47.10 -5.54 1.34
N SER A 66 -47.91 -5.71 0.31
CA SER A 66 -48.65 -4.64 -0.36
C SER A 66 -50.15 -4.75 -0.11
N GLU A 67 -50.91 -3.76 -0.58
CA GLU A 67 -52.37 -3.85 -0.62
C GLU A 67 -52.82 -5.13 -1.34
N GLY A 68 -53.79 -5.84 -0.76
CA GLY A 68 -54.31 -7.11 -1.27
C GLY A 68 -53.41 -8.34 -1.07
N TRP A 69 -52.30 -8.23 -0.34
CA TRP A 69 -51.38 -9.36 -0.12
C TRP A 69 -52.03 -10.52 0.64
N LEU A 70 -52.85 -10.22 1.67
CA LEU A 70 -53.58 -11.22 2.44
C LEU A 70 -54.76 -11.81 1.65
N GLU A 71 -55.46 -10.98 0.88
CA GLU A 71 -56.70 -11.33 0.18
C GLU A 71 -56.44 -11.95 -1.19
N ALA A 72 -55.19 -12.02 -1.65
CA ALA A 72 -54.84 -12.54 -2.96
C ALA A 72 -55.38 -13.96 -3.17
N ARG A 73 -56.21 -14.14 -4.21
CA ARG A 73 -56.82 -15.43 -4.56
C ARG A 73 -56.12 -16.06 -5.75
N ASP A 74 -56.11 -17.38 -5.76
CA ASP A 74 -55.68 -18.16 -6.91
C ASP A 74 -56.81 -18.27 -7.96
N PRO A 75 -56.57 -18.91 -9.12
CA PRO A 75 -57.61 -19.11 -10.14
C PRO A 75 -58.84 -19.91 -9.66
N SER A 76 -58.73 -20.65 -8.56
CA SER A 76 -59.85 -21.39 -7.94
C SER A 76 -60.66 -20.54 -6.95
N GLY A 77 -60.22 -19.30 -6.69
CA GLY A 77 -60.84 -18.40 -5.73
C GLY A 77 -60.43 -18.65 -4.28
N ALA A 78 -59.57 -19.64 -4.00
CA ALA A 78 -59.03 -19.87 -2.67
C ALA A 78 -57.96 -18.83 -2.34
N ARG A 79 -57.81 -18.50 -1.04
CA ARG A 79 -56.78 -17.58 -0.59
C ARG A 79 -55.42 -18.23 -0.82
N SER A 80 -54.53 -17.53 -1.53
CA SER A 80 -53.26 -18.08 -1.99
C SER A 80 -52.40 -18.55 -0.80
N LEU A 81 -52.34 -17.78 0.29
CA LEU A 81 -51.58 -18.13 1.50
C LEU A 81 -52.05 -19.43 2.17
N ASP A 82 -53.30 -19.85 1.99
CA ASP A 82 -53.79 -21.10 2.60
C ASP A 82 -53.40 -22.33 1.77
N ARG A 83 -53.02 -22.14 0.51
CA ARG A 83 -52.61 -23.21 -0.39
C ARG A 83 -51.19 -23.68 -0.07
N ALA A 84 -51.03 -25.00 0.04
CA ALA A 84 -49.73 -25.62 0.34
C ALA A 84 -48.65 -25.36 -0.73
N GLY A 85 -49.04 -25.03 -1.97
CA GLY A 85 -48.10 -24.76 -3.06
C GLY A 85 -47.90 -23.27 -3.36
N ASP A 86 -48.29 -22.36 -2.47
CA ASP A 86 -48.01 -20.93 -2.62
C ASP A 86 -46.55 -20.65 -2.29
N TRP A 87 -45.83 -20.12 -3.29
CA TRP A 87 -44.39 -19.89 -3.19
C TRP A 87 -44.04 -18.83 -2.16
N VAL A 88 -44.84 -17.76 -2.10
CA VAL A 88 -44.65 -16.68 -1.12
C VAL A 88 -44.66 -17.26 0.30
N ARG A 89 -45.68 -18.06 0.63
CA ARG A 89 -45.73 -18.78 1.91
C ARG A 89 -44.55 -19.72 2.09
N HIS A 90 -44.21 -20.52 1.09
CA HIS A 90 -43.16 -21.53 1.21
C HIS A 90 -41.78 -20.92 1.52
N GLU A 91 -41.43 -19.81 0.88
CA GLU A 91 -40.18 -19.10 1.14
C GLU A 91 -40.10 -18.54 2.56
N ILE A 92 -41.22 -18.01 3.07
CA ILE A 92 -41.32 -17.51 4.45
C ILE A 92 -41.17 -18.68 5.43
N GLU A 93 -41.85 -19.80 5.20
CA GLU A 93 -41.72 -21.02 6.03
C GLU A 93 -40.28 -21.51 6.09
N LEU A 94 -39.61 -21.60 4.93
CA LEU A 94 -38.22 -22.03 4.83
C LEU A 94 -37.27 -21.09 5.57
N ALA A 95 -37.41 -19.77 5.40
CA ALA A 95 -36.56 -18.79 6.05
C ALA A 95 -36.74 -18.80 7.58
N LEU A 96 -37.98 -18.86 8.06
CA LEU A 96 -38.29 -18.96 9.49
C LEU A 96 -37.73 -20.27 10.08
N ALA A 97 -37.94 -21.40 9.41
CA ALA A 97 -37.41 -22.69 9.85
C ALA A 97 -35.87 -22.74 9.87
N ALA A 98 -35.22 -22.05 8.94
CA ALA A 98 -33.77 -21.93 8.86
C ALA A 98 -33.18 -20.85 9.81
N GLY A 99 -34.02 -20.17 10.60
CA GLY A 99 -33.58 -19.14 11.55
C GLY A 99 -33.00 -17.89 10.88
N LYS A 100 -33.39 -17.60 9.64
CA LYS A 100 -32.94 -16.40 8.91
C LYS A 100 -33.55 -15.13 9.50
N THR A 101 -32.91 -14.00 9.25
CA THR A 101 -33.48 -12.71 9.63
C THR A 101 -34.61 -12.36 8.67
N VAL A 102 -35.86 -12.46 9.13
CA VAL A 102 -37.04 -12.12 8.31
C VAL A 102 -37.53 -10.72 8.67
N ILE A 103 -37.63 -9.84 7.69
CA ILE A 103 -38.10 -8.46 7.83
C ILE A 103 -39.36 -8.26 6.97
N PRO A 104 -40.54 -8.05 7.59
CA PRO A 104 -41.71 -7.59 6.87
C PRO A 104 -41.48 -6.19 6.30
N LEU A 105 -41.69 -6.02 4.99
CA LEU A 105 -41.65 -4.73 4.29
C LEU A 105 -43.07 -4.28 3.93
N LEU A 106 -43.59 -3.28 4.64
CA LEU A 106 -44.92 -2.73 4.40
C LEU A 106 -44.82 -1.63 3.35
N LEU A 107 -45.47 -1.82 2.20
CA LEU A 107 -45.56 -0.79 1.17
C LEU A 107 -46.72 0.16 1.47
N ASP A 108 -46.48 1.46 1.35
CA ASP A 108 -47.48 2.51 1.56
C ASP A 108 -48.13 2.44 2.96
N ALA A 109 -49.46 2.58 3.00
CA ALA A 109 -50.27 2.60 4.22
C ALA A 109 -50.75 1.20 4.66
N VAL A 110 -50.12 0.12 4.18
CA VAL A 110 -50.53 -1.25 4.52
C VAL A 110 -50.18 -1.55 5.98
N GLU A 111 -51.13 -2.10 6.73
CA GLU A 111 -50.89 -2.50 8.12
C GLU A 111 -50.25 -3.89 8.22
N PRO A 112 -49.47 -4.17 9.28
CA PRO A 112 -48.96 -5.50 9.54
C PRO A 112 -50.10 -6.53 9.60
N PRO A 113 -49.92 -7.73 9.03
CA PRO A 113 -50.93 -8.77 9.08
C PRO A 113 -51.13 -9.26 10.52
N SER A 114 -52.39 -9.35 10.96
CA SER A 114 -52.74 -9.93 12.26
C SER A 114 -52.38 -11.43 12.32
N PRO A 115 -51.88 -11.96 13.45
CA PRO A 115 -51.49 -13.37 13.57
C PRO A 115 -52.62 -14.37 13.26
N GLU A 116 -53.88 -13.99 13.49
CA GLU A 116 -55.06 -14.82 13.21
C GLU A 116 -55.35 -14.93 11.71
N LEU A 117 -54.92 -13.93 10.93
CA LEU A 117 -55.06 -13.92 9.47
C LEU A 117 -53.94 -14.69 8.78
N LEU A 118 -52.91 -15.14 9.50
CA LEU A 118 -51.79 -15.88 8.92
C LEU A 118 -51.94 -17.40 9.15
N PRO A 119 -51.55 -18.24 8.17
CA PRO A 119 -51.36 -19.67 8.40
C PRO A 119 -50.43 -19.93 9.58
N ALA A 120 -50.70 -20.98 10.34
CA ALA A 120 -49.95 -21.29 11.57
C ALA A 120 -48.43 -21.39 11.35
N SER A 121 -47.99 -21.85 10.18
CA SER A 121 -46.59 -22.02 9.81
C SER A 121 -45.81 -20.71 9.57
N ILE A 122 -46.51 -19.61 9.25
CA ILE A 122 -45.88 -18.29 9.02
C ILE A 122 -46.37 -17.23 10.02
N ARG A 123 -47.11 -17.64 11.06
CA ARG A 123 -47.67 -16.73 12.07
C ARG A 123 -46.61 -15.85 12.73
N ASP A 124 -45.40 -16.38 12.91
CA ASP A 124 -44.25 -15.66 13.48
C ASP A 124 -43.90 -14.38 12.71
N LEU A 125 -44.25 -14.29 11.41
CA LEU A 125 -44.06 -13.07 10.60
C LEU A 125 -44.72 -11.84 11.24
N SER A 126 -45.90 -12.00 11.84
CA SER A 126 -46.63 -10.91 12.51
C SER A 126 -45.96 -10.39 13.78
N LEU A 127 -45.03 -11.17 14.36
CA LEU A 127 -44.30 -10.82 15.57
C LEU A 127 -42.97 -10.11 15.27
N ARG A 128 -42.60 -9.97 14.00
CA ARG A 128 -41.33 -9.35 13.59
C ARG A 128 -41.49 -7.86 13.36
N GLN A 129 -40.44 -7.11 13.68
CA GLN A 129 -40.42 -5.67 13.42
C GLN A 129 -40.48 -5.41 11.92
N ALA A 130 -41.53 -4.71 11.50
CA ALA A 130 -41.74 -4.34 10.12
C ALA A 130 -41.01 -3.05 9.77
N HIS A 131 -40.48 -2.98 8.55
CA HIS A 131 -39.93 -1.76 7.98
C HIS A 131 -40.93 -1.21 6.95
N ARG A 132 -41.29 0.07 7.05
CA ARG A 132 -42.32 0.69 6.20
C ARG A 132 -41.68 1.53 5.11
N ILE A 133 -42.16 1.40 3.88
CA ILE A 133 -41.73 2.21 2.73
C ILE A 133 -42.94 2.99 2.20
N PRO A 134 -43.16 4.24 2.64
CA PRO A 134 -44.25 5.08 2.16
C PRO A 134 -43.97 5.64 0.77
N ALA A 135 -45.01 5.86 -0.05
CA ALA A 135 -44.89 6.51 -1.36
C ALA A 135 -44.16 7.87 -1.30
N ASP A 136 -44.56 8.76 -0.37
CA ASP A 136 -44.05 10.13 -0.26
C ASP A 136 -42.65 10.21 0.39
N GLY A 137 -42.10 9.09 0.86
CA GLY A 137 -40.81 9.02 1.58
C GLY A 137 -39.94 7.84 1.16
N TRP A 138 -40.16 7.31 -0.05
CA TRP A 138 -39.53 6.06 -0.53
C TRP A 138 -38.01 6.06 -0.36
N ASP A 139 -37.33 7.11 -0.82
CA ASP A 139 -35.87 7.15 -0.83
C ASP A 139 -35.28 7.12 0.59
N ALA A 140 -35.87 7.87 1.52
CA ALA A 140 -35.43 7.93 2.92
C ALA A 140 -35.69 6.61 3.66
N ALA A 141 -36.85 5.97 3.41
CA ALA A 141 -37.15 4.67 3.99
C ALA A 141 -36.24 3.56 3.44
N VAL A 142 -35.90 3.60 2.14
CA VAL A 142 -34.94 2.65 1.56
C VAL A 142 -33.52 2.90 2.06
N GLU A 143 -33.15 4.16 2.34
CA GLU A 143 -31.90 4.54 3.01
C GLU A 143 -31.75 3.88 4.39
N GLU A 144 -32.79 3.99 5.21
CA GLU A 144 -32.84 3.38 6.54
C GLU A 144 -32.80 1.85 6.48
N LEU A 145 -33.52 1.25 5.50
CA LEU A 145 -33.46 -0.18 5.26
C LEU A 145 -32.04 -0.63 4.90
N ILE A 146 -31.37 0.09 3.99
CA ILE A 146 -29.99 -0.22 3.59
C ILE A 146 -29.04 -0.13 4.80
N ALA A 147 -29.17 0.91 5.63
CA ALA A 147 -28.38 1.06 6.84
C ALA A 147 -28.56 -0.14 7.80
N THR A 148 -29.80 -0.62 7.94
CA THR A 148 -30.11 -1.81 8.74
C THR A 148 -29.50 -3.07 8.13
N LEU A 149 -29.67 -3.28 6.82
CA LEU A 149 -29.15 -4.43 6.10
C LEU A 149 -27.61 -4.51 6.13
N GLU A 150 -26.90 -3.37 6.18
CA GLU A 150 -25.44 -3.37 6.35
C GLU A 150 -24.97 -4.07 7.63
N THR A 151 -25.78 -4.04 8.68
CA THR A 151 -25.46 -4.69 9.96
C THR A 151 -25.73 -6.20 9.94
N LEU A 152 -26.59 -6.66 9.03
CA LEU A 152 -27.07 -8.04 8.96
C LEU A 152 -26.37 -8.85 7.87
N VAL A 153 -25.98 -8.18 6.77
CA VAL A 153 -25.42 -8.83 5.59
C VAL A 153 -23.90 -8.79 5.65
N ALA A 154 -23.24 -9.93 5.46
CA ALA A 154 -21.79 -10.00 5.41
C ALA A 154 -21.22 -9.20 4.22
N PRO A 155 -20.03 -8.59 4.35
CA PRO A 155 -19.38 -7.91 3.24
C PRO A 155 -18.99 -8.90 2.14
N GLU A 156 -19.20 -8.52 0.87
CA GLU A 156 -18.84 -9.32 -0.31
C GLU A 156 -17.33 -9.58 -0.40
N TRP A 157 -16.53 -8.65 0.10
CA TRP A 157 -15.08 -8.70 0.10
C TRP A 157 -14.54 -8.71 1.53
N VAL A 158 -13.66 -9.67 1.82
CA VAL A 158 -12.88 -9.76 3.07
C VAL A 158 -11.40 -9.68 2.70
N PRO A 159 -10.60 -8.83 3.37
CA PRO A 159 -9.18 -8.72 3.06
C PRO A 159 -8.48 -10.05 3.29
N ALA A 160 -7.68 -10.48 2.31
CA ALA A 160 -6.74 -11.56 2.51
C ALA A 160 -5.66 -11.05 3.48
N VAL A 161 -5.74 -11.45 4.75
CA VAL A 161 -4.73 -11.10 5.75
C VAL A 161 -3.40 -11.72 5.31
N LEU A 162 -2.49 -10.89 4.79
CA LEU A 162 -1.13 -11.33 4.52
C LEU A 162 -0.47 -11.62 5.87
N SER A 163 0.13 -12.80 5.99
CA SER A 163 0.98 -13.17 7.13
C SER A 163 1.97 -12.06 7.41
N GLU A 164 2.07 -11.63 8.67
CA GLU A 164 3.00 -10.58 9.12
C GLU A 164 4.36 -10.75 8.42
N VAL A 165 4.72 -9.78 7.57
CA VAL A 165 6.06 -9.73 6.99
C VAL A 165 7.02 -9.57 8.16
N ARG A 166 7.72 -10.66 8.52
CA ARG A 166 8.75 -10.65 9.56
C ARG A 166 9.68 -9.47 9.27
N PRO A 167 9.95 -8.60 10.26
CA PRO A 167 10.88 -7.51 10.06
C PRO A 167 12.19 -8.09 9.53
N PRO A 168 12.81 -7.48 8.50
CA PRO A 168 14.04 -8.00 7.92
C PRO A 168 15.05 -8.24 9.05
N ARG A 169 15.58 -9.46 9.14
CA ARG A 169 16.63 -9.82 10.09
C ARG A 169 17.78 -8.83 9.90
N ARG A 170 17.98 -7.93 10.87
CA ARG A 170 18.97 -6.85 10.77
C ARG A 170 20.35 -7.43 11.10
N PRO A 171 21.30 -7.55 10.15
CA PRO A 171 22.63 -8.08 10.42
C PRO A 171 23.55 -7.09 11.14
N GLY A 172 23.01 -6.01 11.74
CA GLY A 172 23.81 -4.83 12.15
C GLY A 172 24.94 -5.15 13.12
N ARG A 173 24.76 -6.11 14.03
CA ARG A 173 25.83 -6.52 14.95
C ARG A 173 26.94 -7.30 14.25
N LEU A 174 26.58 -8.32 13.46
CA LEU A 174 27.54 -9.16 12.75
C LEU A 174 28.31 -8.35 11.70
N LEU A 175 27.61 -7.48 10.98
CA LEU A 175 28.22 -6.56 10.03
C LEU A 175 29.19 -5.59 10.72
N GLY A 176 28.82 -5.04 11.89
CA GLY A 176 29.71 -4.16 12.67
C GLY A 176 30.99 -4.85 13.16
N TRP A 177 30.90 -6.11 13.60
CA TRP A 177 32.08 -6.89 13.97
C TRP A 177 32.97 -7.20 12.75
N ALA A 178 32.36 -7.63 11.64
CA ALA A 178 33.10 -7.93 10.41
C ALA A 178 33.83 -6.69 9.86
N THR A 179 33.18 -5.53 9.88
CA THR A 179 33.76 -4.28 9.38
C THR A 179 34.84 -3.73 10.32
N GLY A 180 34.66 -3.88 11.63
CA GLY A 180 35.70 -3.57 12.63
C GLY A 180 36.96 -4.41 12.45
N LEU A 181 36.82 -5.73 12.27
CA LEU A 181 37.94 -6.64 12.01
C LEU A 181 38.67 -6.30 10.70
N LEU A 182 37.92 -6.03 9.63
CA LEU A 182 38.49 -5.67 8.34
C LEU A 182 39.23 -4.32 8.39
N ALA A 183 38.68 -3.32 9.08
CA ALA A 183 39.32 -2.03 9.29
C ALA A 183 40.64 -2.17 10.08
N ALA A 184 40.64 -2.97 11.15
CA ALA A 184 41.84 -3.27 11.92
C ALA A 184 42.90 -3.98 11.07
N ALA A 185 42.49 -4.96 10.26
CA ALA A 185 43.37 -5.66 9.33
C ALA A 185 43.98 -4.69 8.30
N LEU A 186 43.19 -3.77 7.72
CA LEU A 186 43.71 -2.75 6.80
C LEU A 186 44.76 -1.84 7.45
N CYS A 187 44.51 -1.39 8.68
CA CYS A 187 45.45 -0.52 9.40
C CYS A 187 46.77 -1.20 9.77
N VAL A 188 46.81 -2.54 9.82
CA VAL A 188 48.02 -3.32 10.15
C VAL A 188 48.72 -3.82 8.87
N LEU A 189 47.97 -4.43 7.95
CA LEU A 189 48.53 -5.09 6.77
C LEU A 189 49.08 -4.12 5.73
N VAL A 190 48.39 -2.99 5.49
CA VAL A 190 48.80 -2.02 4.47
C VAL A 190 50.14 -1.35 4.84
N PRO A 191 50.35 -0.87 6.08
CA PRO A 191 51.64 -0.33 6.45
C PRO A 191 52.72 -1.40 6.59
N TRP A 192 52.39 -2.60 7.09
CA TRP A 192 53.34 -3.71 7.16
C TRP A 192 53.85 -4.09 5.76
N ALA A 193 52.97 -4.22 4.78
CA ALA A 193 53.35 -4.51 3.40
C ALA A 193 54.29 -3.44 2.82
N ALA A 194 54.02 -2.16 3.09
CA ALA A 194 54.88 -1.06 2.67
C ALA A 194 56.28 -1.13 3.31
N THR A 195 56.39 -1.57 4.56
CA THR A 195 57.69 -1.78 5.23
C THR A 195 58.40 -3.06 4.78
N ALA A 196 57.65 -4.10 4.42
CA ALA A 196 58.19 -5.41 4.04
C ALA A 196 58.77 -5.44 2.62
N THR A 197 58.34 -4.54 1.73
CA THR A 197 58.86 -4.45 0.36
C THR A 197 60.28 -3.89 0.25
N GLY A 198 60.92 -3.48 1.36
CA GLY A 198 62.38 -3.40 1.50
C GLY A 198 63.13 -2.33 0.70
N SER A 199 62.49 -1.61 -0.22
CA SER A 199 63.12 -0.49 -0.94
C SER A 199 62.87 0.81 -0.17
N PRO A 200 63.89 1.45 0.42
CA PRO A 200 63.74 2.81 0.92
C PRO A 200 63.38 3.71 -0.27
N PRO A 201 62.37 4.60 -0.14
CA PRO A 201 62.04 5.54 -1.20
C PRO A 201 63.27 6.43 -1.43
N GLU A 202 63.86 6.35 -2.63
CA GLU A 202 64.89 7.30 -3.04
C GLU A 202 64.32 8.72 -2.92
N PRO A 203 65.11 9.73 -2.49
CA PRO A 203 64.66 11.11 -2.42
C PRO A 203 64.33 11.62 -3.83
N GLY A 204 63.08 11.45 -4.26
CA GLY A 204 62.62 11.71 -5.63
C GLY A 204 61.56 10.72 -6.14
N ASP A 205 61.36 9.57 -5.49
CA ASP A 205 60.25 8.66 -5.83
C ASP A 205 58.91 9.27 -5.41
N ASP A 206 57.98 9.36 -6.37
CA ASP A 206 56.65 9.90 -6.17
C ASP A 206 55.97 9.20 -4.97
N PRO A 207 55.45 9.94 -3.97
CA PRO A 207 54.86 9.32 -2.79
C PRO A 207 53.44 8.84 -3.12
N VAL A 208 53.34 7.74 -3.89
CA VAL A 208 52.08 7.16 -4.38
C VAL A 208 51.09 6.93 -3.24
N ALA A 209 51.55 6.47 -2.07
CA ALA A 209 50.70 6.28 -0.89
C ALA A 209 50.12 7.60 -0.35
N LEU A 210 50.91 8.69 -0.33
CA LEU A 210 50.43 10.02 0.04
C LEU A 210 49.46 10.57 -1.00
N LEU A 211 49.77 10.40 -2.28
CA LEU A 211 48.90 10.83 -3.39
C LEU A 211 47.54 10.10 -3.32
N LEU A 212 47.54 8.80 -3.06
CA LEU A 212 46.32 8.00 -2.87
C LEU A 212 45.54 8.42 -1.61
N ALA A 213 46.22 8.74 -0.51
CA ALA A 213 45.57 9.26 0.70
C ALA A 213 44.91 10.63 0.47
N LEU A 214 45.60 11.54 -0.23
CA LEU A 214 45.08 12.85 -0.62
C LEU A 214 43.93 12.73 -1.62
N ALA A 215 44.04 11.85 -2.61
CA ALA A 215 42.96 11.55 -3.55
C ALA A 215 41.73 10.95 -2.84
N SER A 216 41.94 10.08 -1.85
CA SER A 216 40.88 9.53 -1.00
C SER A 216 40.15 10.61 -0.21
N LEU A 217 40.88 11.53 0.43
CA LEU A 217 40.30 12.70 1.11
C LEU A 217 39.55 13.63 0.14
N GLY A 218 40.11 13.89 -1.04
CA GLY A 218 39.47 14.67 -2.09
C GLY A 218 38.15 14.05 -2.55
N LEU A 219 38.11 12.72 -2.70
CA LEU A 219 36.90 11.98 -3.05
C LEU A 219 35.85 12.02 -1.93
N MET A 220 36.25 11.92 -0.65
CA MET A 220 35.34 12.16 0.48
C MET A 220 34.74 13.58 0.44
N GLY A 221 35.57 14.59 0.17
CA GLY A 221 35.13 15.97 0.01
C GLY A 221 34.15 16.15 -1.16
N PHE A 222 34.41 15.49 -2.29
CA PHE A 222 33.50 15.50 -3.43
C PHE A 222 32.13 14.90 -3.08
N VAL A 223 32.10 13.78 -2.35
CA VAL A 223 30.83 13.18 -1.91
C VAL A 223 30.06 14.12 -0.96
N LEU A 224 30.76 14.81 -0.05
CA LEU A 224 30.14 15.83 0.81
C LEU A 224 29.51 16.96 -0.04
N ILE A 225 30.24 17.49 -1.02
CA ILE A 225 29.74 18.53 -1.92
C ILE A 225 28.52 18.03 -2.69
N ALA A 226 28.56 16.81 -3.22
CA ALA A 226 27.43 16.20 -3.93
C ALA A 226 26.19 16.06 -3.03
N VAL A 227 26.37 15.65 -1.76
CA VAL A 227 25.28 15.58 -0.77
C VAL A 227 24.74 16.98 -0.46
N LEU A 228 25.60 17.98 -0.25
CA LEU A 228 25.18 19.36 -0.01
C LEU A 228 24.42 19.96 -1.19
N LEU A 229 24.88 19.72 -2.43
CA LEU A 229 24.18 20.13 -3.65
C LEU A 229 22.81 19.46 -3.77
N SER A 230 22.73 18.16 -3.46
CA SER A 230 21.48 17.40 -3.45
C SER A 230 20.50 17.91 -2.39
N CYS A 231 21.01 18.27 -1.21
CA CYS A 231 20.21 18.76 -0.09
C CYS A 231 19.79 20.24 -0.25
N GLY A 232 20.59 21.04 -0.95
CA GLY A 232 20.40 22.48 -1.13
C GLY A 232 19.79 22.82 -2.49
N LEU A 233 20.61 22.85 -3.54
CA LEU A 233 20.28 23.39 -4.85
C LEU A 233 19.31 22.48 -5.63
N MET A 234 19.56 21.17 -5.63
CA MET A 234 18.72 20.20 -6.34
C MET A 234 17.46 19.79 -5.57
N ARG A 235 17.27 20.29 -4.34
CA ARG A 235 16.14 19.92 -3.49
C ARG A 235 14.78 20.24 -4.12
N ARG A 236 14.61 21.45 -4.66
CA ARG A 236 13.36 21.90 -5.30
C ARG A 236 13.09 21.19 -6.64
N PRO A 237 14.04 21.13 -7.60
CA PRO A 237 13.78 20.49 -8.88
C PRO A 237 13.56 18.98 -8.73
N VAL A 238 14.29 18.29 -7.84
CA VAL A 238 14.07 16.85 -7.60
C VAL A 238 12.67 16.59 -7.02
N GLN A 239 12.18 17.47 -6.15
CA GLN A 239 10.83 17.34 -5.58
C GLN A 239 9.73 17.66 -6.58
N ALA A 240 9.93 18.66 -7.44
CA ALA A 240 9.00 18.95 -8.53
C ALA A 240 8.93 17.73 -9.48
N TRP A 241 10.08 17.22 -9.90
CA TRP A 241 10.16 16.05 -10.76
C TRP A 241 9.54 14.79 -10.14
N GLU A 242 9.79 14.53 -8.86
CA GLU A 242 9.20 13.39 -8.15
C GLU A 242 7.67 13.52 -8.05
N ARG A 243 7.14 14.75 -7.91
CA ARG A 243 5.70 15.03 -7.91
C ARG A 243 5.08 14.85 -9.29
N ASP A 244 5.72 15.40 -10.32
CA ASP A 244 5.26 15.30 -11.71
C ASP A 244 5.24 13.83 -12.19
N LEU A 245 6.21 13.02 -11.76
CA LEU A 245 6.22 11.58 -11.99
C LEU A 245 5.07 10.84 -11.29
N GLN A 246 4.57 11.36 -10.18
CA GLN A 246 3.49 10.73 -9.40
C GLN A 246 2.11 11.09 -9.95
N ASP A 247 1.95 12.30 -10.49
CA ASP A 247 0.71 12.75 -11.14
C ASP A 247 0.58 12.21 -12.57
N ALA A 248 1.69 11.74 -13.16
CA ALA A 248 1.71 11.03 -14.43
C ALA A 248 0.97 9.68 -14.30
N THR A 249 -0.18 9.56 -14.98
CA THR A 249 -0.86 8.29 -15.25
C THR A 249 0.12 7.21 -15.71
N GLN A 250 -0.19 5.94 -15.43
CA GLN A 250 0.71 4.79 -15.65
C GLN A 250 1.43 4.77 -17.01
N GLU A 251 0.77 5.23 -18.09
CA GLU A 251 1.38 5.39 -19.42
C GLU A 251 2.43 6.52 -19.49
N ASN A 252 2.19 7.65 -18.83
CA ASN A 252 3.11 8.78 -18.79
C ASN A 252 4.31 8.51 -17.87
N TYR A 253 4.13 7.79 -16.76
CA TYR A 253 5.24 7.38 -15.89
C TYR A 253 6.27 6.52 -16.64
N LEU A 254 5.79 5.62 -17.49
CA LEU A 254 6.63 4.78 -18.35
C LEU A 254 7.40 5.60 -19.39
N ARG A 255 6.74 6.56 -20.05
CA ARG A 255 7.39 7.46 -21.02
C ARG A 255 8.42 8.38 -20.37
N ALA A 256 8.14 8.88 -19.17
CA ALA A 256 9.03 9.77 -18.44
C ALA A 256 10.26 9.03 -17.85
N THR A 257 10.10 7.76 -17.47
CA THR A 257 11.15 6.98 -16.79
C THR A 257 12.05 6.21 -17.77
N TYR A 258 11.54 5.77 -18.94
CA TYR A 258 12.32 5.05 -19.97
C TYR A 258 13.60 5.76 -20.48
N PRO A 259 13.66 7.10 -20.65
CA PRO A 259 14.87 7.75 -21.14
C PRO A 259 16.07 7.61 -20.19
N VAL A 260 15.87 7.41 -18.88
CA VAL A 260 16.96 7.28 -17.91
C VAL A 260 17.75 5.97 -18.08
N PRO A 261 17.14 4.76 -18.02
CA PRO A 261 17.86 3.52 -18.29
C PRO A 261 18.34 3.43 -19.74
N ALA A 262 17.62 4.01 -20.71
CA ALA A 262 18.07 4.09 -22.10
C ALA A 262 19.33 4.96 -22.24
N PHE A 263 19.37 6.12 -21.57
CA PHE A 263 20.53 6.99 -21.52
C PHE A 263 21.70 6.33 -20.80
N LEU A 264 21.47 5.68 -19.65
CA LEU A 264 22.51 4.94 -18.94
C LEU A 264 23.08 3.82 -19.80
N LEU A 265 22.23 3.06 -20.50
CA LEU A 265 22.67 2.04 -21.44
C LEU A 265 23.52 2.64 -22.57
N LEU A 266 23.06 3.73 -23.18
CA LEU A 266 23.74 4.39 -24.29
C LEU A 266 25.08 5.02 -23.86
N PHE A 267 25.11 5.71 -22.72
CA PHE A 267 26.33 6.25 -22.11
C PHE A 267 27.34 5.14 -21.86
N ALA A 268 26.87 4.01 -21.34
CA ALA A 268 27.73 2.92 -20.96
C ALA A 268 28.24 2.14 -22.21
N ILE A 269 27.45 2.04 -23.27
CA ILE A 269 27.90 1.59 -24.61
C ILE A 269 28.99 2.51 -25.15
N VAL A 270 28.79 3.84 -25.11
CA VAL A 270 29.78 4.82 -25.56
C VAL A 270 31.08 4.68 -24.77
N LEU A 271 31.00 4.51 -23.45
CA LEU A 271 32.16 4.33 -22.59
C LEU A 271 32.94 3.07 -22.93
N VAL A 272 32.26 1.95 -23.19
CA VAL A 272 32.88 0.70 -23.64
C VAL A 272 33.59 0.90 -24.99
N ILE A 273 32.96 1.57 -25.96
CA ILE A 273 33.56 1.85 -27.29
C ILE A 273 34.83 2.68 -27.16
N GLN A 274 34.82 3.74 -26.35
CA GLN A 274 35.97 4.61 -26.13
C GLN A 274 37.14 3.88 -25.46
N VAL A 275 36.84 2.95 -24.55
CA VAL A 275 37.84 2.16 -23.83
C VAL A 275 38.36 0.98 -24.67
N TRP A 276 37.54 0.43 -25.57
CA TRP A 276 37.90 -0.71 -26.42
C TRP A 276 39.13 -0.45 -27.28
N GLY A 277 39.25 0.78 -27.79
CA GLY A 277 40.41 1.20 -28.59
C GLY A 277 41.72 1.37 -27.81
N ARG A 278 41.65 1.54 -26.47
CA ARG A 278 42.81 1.76 -25.62
C ARG A 278 43.29 0.49 -24.92
N SER A 279 42.37 -0.35 -24.46
CA SER A 279 42.67 -1.57 -23.71
C SER A 279 41.49 -2.55 -23.77
N PRO A 280 41.51 -3.56 -24.68
CA PRO A 280 40.36 -4.45 -24.89
C PRO A 280 40.05 -5.32 -23.67
N GLY A 281 41.06 -5.72 -22.87
CA GLY A 281 40.84 -6.46 -21.63
C GLY A 281 40.04 -5.66 -20.58
N PHE A 282 40.35 -4.37 -20.42
CA PHE A 282 39.60 -3.49 -19.50
C PHE A 282 38.18 -3.22 -20.02
N ALA A 283 37.98 -3.14 -21.33
CA ALA A 283 36.65 -2.97 -21.93
C ALA A 283 35.74 -4.18 -21.66
N VAL A 284 36.27 -5.40 -21.72
CA VAL A 284 35.53 -6.63 -21.38
C VAL A 284 35.15 -6.66 -19.90
N VAL A 285 36.06 -6.29 -19.00
CA VAL A 285 35.79 -6.20 -17.55
C VAL A 285 34.71 -5.14 -17.27
N LEU A 286 34.79 -3.99 -17.94
CA LEU A 286 33.83 -2.90 -17.79
C LEU A 286 32.45 -3.29 -18.31
N MET A 287 32.38 -4.01 -19.45
CA MET A 287 31.15 -4.59 -20.00
C MET A 287 30.51 -5.60 -19.03
N LEU A 288 31.30 -6.51 -18.45
CA LEU A 288 30.80 -7.48 -17.45
C LEU A 288 30.32 -6.77 -16.17
N GLY A 289 31.03 -5.75 -15.71
CA GLY A 289 30.61 -4.88 -14.59
C GLY A 289 29.29 -4.15 -14.89
N MET A 290 29.11 -3.68 -16.13
CA MET A 290 27.87 -3.08 -16.60
C MET A 290 26.71 -4.07 -16.65
N CYS A 291 26.92 -5.26 -17.21
CA CYS A 291 25.88 -6.28 -17.30
C CYS A 291 25.42 -6.73 -15.92
N THR A 292 26.35 -6.84 -14.95
CA THR A 292 26.03 -7.17 -13.56
C THR A 292 25.36 -6.01 -12.81
N ALA A 293 25.62 -4.75 -13.17
CA ALA A 293 24.96 -3.59 -12.56
C ALA A 293 23.58 -3.27 -13.17
N VAL A 294 23.51 -3.20 -14.51
CA VAL A 294 22.33 -2.74 -15.27
C VAL A 294 21.34 -3.88 -15.51
N GLY A 295 21.81 -5.10 -15.74
CA GLY A 295 20.94 -6.26 -16.00
C GLY A 295 19.93 -6.52 -14.88
N PRO A 296 20.37 -6.62 -13.61
CA PRO A 296 19.45 -6.76 -12.47
C PRO A 296 18.53 -5.55 -12.29
N MET A 297 19.00 -4.33 -12.59
CA MET A 297 18.19 -3.11 -12.51
C MET A 297 17.04 -3.15 -13.54
N ALA A 298 17.34 -3.49 -14.79
CA ALA A 298 16.34 -3.67 -15.83
C ALA A 298 15.36 -4.82 -15.51
N ALA A 299 15.86 -5.96 -15.03
CA ALA A 299 15.02 -7.08 -14.62
C ALA A 299 14.11 -6.76 -13.43
N ARG A 300 14.57 -5.95 -12.46
CA ARG A 300 13.74 -5.44 -11.36
C ARG A 300 12.70 -4.45 -11.87
N PHE A 301 13.05 -3.60 -12.83
CA PHE A 301 12.12 -2.67 -13.45
C PHE A 301 10.99 -3.42 -14.18
N VAL A 302 11.31 -4.39 -15.04
CA VAL A 302 10.29 -5.21 -15.74
C VAL A 302 9.41 -5.97 -14.76
N ARG A 303 9.99 -6.59 -13.72
CA ARG A 303 9.20 -7.25 -12.67
C ARG A 303 8.27 -6.27 -11.96
N SER A 304 8.76 -5.08 -11.61
CA SER A 304 7.93 -4.06 -10.97
C SER A 304 6.69 -3.71 -11.81
N LEU A 305 6.82 -3.65 -13.14
CA LEU A 305 5.68 -3.39 -14.03
C LEU A 305 4.63 -4.49 -14.01
N LYS A 306 5.06 -5.76 -13.99
CA LYS A 306 4.16 -6.91 -13.90
C LYS A 306 3.44 -6.90 -12.56
N ASP A 307 4.19 -6.78 -11.47
CA ASP A 307 3.67 -6.74 -10.11
C ASP A 307 2.71 -5.55 -9.90
N ASP A 308 2.92 -4.44 -10.62
CA ASP A 308 2.04 -3.28 -10.56
C ASP A 308 0.70 -3.48 -11.26
N ARG A 309 0.69 -4.16 -12.41
CA ARG A 309 -0.57 -4.50 -13.10
C ARG A 309 -1.38 -5.48 -12.27
N GLU A 310 -0.73 -6.49 -11.70
CA GLU A 310 -1.37 -7.48 -10.83
C GLU A 310 -1.96 -6.80 -9.57
N ARG A 311 -1.19 -5.92 -8.92
CA ARG A 311 -1.66 -5.13 -7.76
C ARG A 311 -2.82 -4.19 -8.09
N TRP A 312 -2.88 -3.64 -9.29
CA TRP A 312 -4.02 -2.83 -9.70
C TRP A 312 -5.32 -3.65 -9.73
N VAL A 313 -5.24 -4.91 -10.18
CA VAL A 313 -6.39 -5.81 -10.24
C VAL A 313 -6.77 -6.36 -8.87
N GLN A 314 -5.78 -6.75 -8.05
CA GLN A 314 -5.99 -7.44 -6.76
C GLN A 314 -6.22 -6.49 -5.56
N TRP A 315 -6.35 -5.19 -5.80
CA TRP A 315 -6.48 -4.17 -4.76
C TRP A 315 -7.74 -4.32 -3.88
N PRO A 316 -7.66 -4.00 -2.57
CA PRO A 316 -6.49 -3.52 -1.82
C PRO A 316 -5.69 -4.65 -1.17
N GLU A 317 -4.36 -4.48 -1.15
CA GLU A 317 -3.45 -5.38 -0.42
C GLU A 317 -3.10 -4.82 0.95
N ALA A 318 -2.96 -5.71 1.94
CA ALA A 318 -2.41 -5.35 3.23
C ALA A 318 -0.98 -4.81 3.06
N MET A 319 -0.67 -3.70 3.71
CA MET A 319 0.64 -3.08 3.59
C MET A 319 1.63 -3.62 4.63
N PRO A 320 2.91 -3.82 4.26
CA PRO A 320 3.93 -4.11 5.24
C PRO A 320 4.05 -2.96 6.25
N SER A 321 4.13 -3.30 7.54
CA SER A 321 4.30 -2.33 8.63
C SER A 321 5.53 -1.42 8.49
N ALA A 322 6.52 -1.83 7.67
CA ALA A 322 7.71 -1.06 7.33
C ALA A 322 7.83 -0.77 5.82
N ALA A 323 6.73 -0.41 5.16
CA ALA A 323 6.73 -0.07 3.74
C ALA A 323 7.63 1.16 3.43
N PRO A 324 8.47 1.13 2.38
CA PRO A 324 9.28 2.29 1.97
C PRO A 324 8.42 3.51 1.63
N MET A 325 8.92 4.71 1.90
CA MET A 325 8.19 5.97 1.65
C MET A 325 7.67 6.10 0.21
N ALA A 326 8.44 5.67 -0.78
CA ALA A 326 8.03 5.71 -2.19
C ALA A 326 6.81 4.80 -2.47
N VAL A 327 6.72 3.64 -1.80
CA VAL A 327 5.59 2.72 -1.94
C VAL A 327 4.34 3.33 -1.33
N VAL A 328 4.43 3.87 -0.11
CA VAL A 328 3.30 4.52 0.57
C VAL A 328 2.79 5.72 -0.23
N ARG A 329 3.69 6.58 -0.74
CA ARG A 329 3.32 7.70 -1.63
C ARG A 329 2.54 7.23 -2.86
N ARG A 330 3.02 6.18 -3.50
CA ARG A 330 2.41 5.61 -4.70
C ARG A 330 1.02 5.05 -4.43
N GLU A 331 0.84 4.33 -3.33
CA GLU A 331 -0.48 3.79 -2.97
C GLU A 331 -1.47 4.89 -2.58
N ILE A 332 -1.02 5.97 -1.92
CA ILE A 332 -1.87 7.15 -1.69
C ILE A 332 -2.33 7.75 -3.02
N ALA A 333 -1.42 7.92 -3.99
CA ALA A 333 -1.75 8.48 -5.30
C ALA A 333 -2.71 7.56 -6.08
N ARG A 334 -2.50 6.23 -6.05
CA ARG A 334 -3.41 5.25 -6.66
C ARG A 334 -4.80 5.31 -6.06
N LEU A 335 -4.89 5.41 -4.73
CA LEU A 335 -6.16 5.53 -4.05
C LEU A 335 -6.87 6.84 -4.45
N ASP A 336 -6.13 7.95 -4.51
CA ASP A 336 -6.68 9.24 -4.94
C ASP A 336 -7.29 9.14 -6.35
N VAL A 337 -6.52 8.65 -7.33
CA VAL A 337 -6.97 8.47 -8.72
C VAL A 337 -8.23 7.58 -8.78
N ARG A 338 -8.24 6.44 -8.09
CA ARG A 338 -9.43 5.56 -8.05
C ARG A 338 -10.66 6.27 -7.52
N THR A 339 -10.52 7.01 -6.42
CA THR A 339 -11.64 7.73 -5.81
C THR A 339 -12.12 8.90 -6.67
N GLN A 340 -11.30 9.42 -7.58
CA GLN A 340 -11.70 10.45 -8.54
C GLN A 340 -12.55 9.89 -9.70
N GLU A 341 -12.33 8.62 -10.07
CA GLU A 341 -13.09 7.94 -11.12
C GLU A 341 -14.49 7.47 -10.65
N TRP A 342 -14.76 7.50 -9.34
CA TRP A 342 -16.01 7.01 -8.76
C TRP A 342 -17.14 8.05 -8.81
N GLY A 343 -18.32 7.61 -9.24
CA GLY A 343 -19.57 8.37 -9.15
C GLY A 343 -20.35 8.04 -7.88
N ALA A 344 -21.03 9.04 -7.31
CA ALA A 344 -21.91 8.83 -6.15
C ALA A 344 -23.27 8.21 -6.58
N PRO A 345 -23.85 7.28 -5.81
CA PRO A 345 -23.25 6.62 -4.64
C PRO A 345 -22.31 5.48 -5.03
N ILE A 346 -21.24 5.28 -4.26
CA ILE A 346 -20.34 4.13 -4.43
C ILE A 346 -20.94 2.86 -3.81
N ARG A 347 -20.55 1.69 -4.34
CA ARG A 347 -20.95 0.38 -3.80
C ARG A 347 -20.36 0.16 -2.41
N ARG A 348 -21.02 -0.67 -1.60
CA ARG A 348 -20.51 -1.13 -0.30
C ARG A 348 -19.10 -1.72 -0.44
N GLU A 349 -18.87 -2.57 -1.44
CA GLU A 349 -17.56 -3.17 -1.67
C GLU A 349 -16.46 -2.11 -1.92
N GLN A 350 -16.74 -1.11 -2.77
CA GLN A 350 -15.79 -0.03 -3.07
C GLN A 350 -15.46 0.77 -1.80
N ARG A 351 -16.48 1.06 -0.99
CA ARG A 351 -16.33 1.77 0.29
C ARG A 351 -15.50 0.97 1.28
N ASP A 352 -15.80 -0.32 1.45
CA ASP A 352 -15.15 -1.19 2.42
C ASP A 352 -13.67 -1.41 2.03
N ARG A 353 -13.39 -1.62 0.73
CA ARG A 353 -12.02 -1.65 0.19
C ARG A 353 -11.27 -0.32 0.40
N ALA A 354 -11.94 0.82 0.17
CA ALA A 354 -11.33 2.14 0.37
C ALA A 354 -10.98 2.39 1.83
N ARG A 355 -11.86 2.03 2.78
CA ARG A 355 -11.62 2.17 4.21
C ARG A 355 -10.45 1.32 4.67
N PHE A 356 -10.43 0.05 4.26
CA PHE A 356 -9.30 -0.83 4.54
C PHE A 356 -7.98 -0.23 4.04
N ALA A 357 -7.95 0.27 2.80
CA ALA A 357 -6.75 0.91 2.25
C ALA A 357 -6.35 2.18 3.02
N LEU A 358 -7.31 3.02 3.43
CA LEU A 358 -7.06 4.22 4.22
C LEU A 358 -6.45 3.88 5.59
N GLU A 359 -6.96 2.85 6.26
CA GLU A 359 -6.45 2.37 7.55
C GLU A 359 -5.02 1.85 7.44
N GLU A 360 -4.75 1.00 6.45
CA GLU A 360 -3.41 0.47 6.17
C GLU A 360 -2.42 1.60 5.82
N LEU A 361 -2.84 2.55 5.00
CA LEU A 361 -2.03 3.73 4.64
C LEU A 361 -1.77 4.62 5.85
N ALA A 362 -2.77 4.87 6.70
CA ALA A 362 -2.58 5.63 7.92
C ALA A 362 -1.61 4.93 8.88
N GLY A 363 -1.71 3.61 9.04
CA GLY A 363 -0.79 2.79 9.83
C GLY A 363 0.65 2.86 9.32
N ALA A 364 0.86 2.74 8.01
CA ALA A 364 2.18 2.87 7.40
C ALA A 364 2.76 4.29 7.54
N VAL A 365 1.95 5.34 7.35
CA VAL A 365 2.36 6.74 7.54
C VAL A 365 2.73 7.03 8.99
N ALA A 366 2.00 6.46 9.96
CA ALA A 366 2.31 6.57 11.38
C ALA A 366 3.60 5.80 11.75
N ALA A 367 3.84 4.62 11.18
CA ALA A 367 5.08 3.88 11.35
C ALA A 367 6.31 4.67 10.82
N GLN A 368 6.15 5.34 9.67
CA GLN A 368 7.18 6.23 9.12
C GLN A 368 7.39 7.49 9.98
N GLY A 369 6.33 8.06 10.55
CA GLY A 369 6.42 9.17 11.51
C GLY A 369 7.28 8.80 12.73
N ARG A 370 7.00 7.65 13.35
CA ARG A 370 7.80 7.10 14.46
C ARG A 370 9.25 6.83 14.05
N ALA A 371 9.49 6.39 12.81
CA ALA A 371 10.85 6.19 12.29
C ALA A 371 11.65 7.50 12.17
N ALA A 372 10.98 8.63 11.89
CA ALA A 372 11.61 9.95 11.76
C ALA A 372 12.04 10.56 13.11
N GLU A 373 11.51 10.03 14.22
CA GLU A 373 11.85 10.45 15.58
C GLU A 373 13.08 9.72 16.14
N ARG A 374 13.61 8.71 15.43
CA ARG A 374 14.80 7.99 15.88
C ARG A 374 16.00 8.93 16.07
N GLY A 375 16.70 8.75 17.17
CA GLY A 375 17.98 9.43 17.43
C GLY A 375 19.05 9.04 16.41
N ARG A 376 20.02 9.95 16.21
CA ARG A 376 21.13 9.82 15.23
C ARG A 376 21.85 8.47 15.26
N LEU A 377 22.16 7.95 16.45
CA LEU A 377 22.91 6.69 16.61
C LEU A 377 22.10 5.47 16.17
N ARG A 378 20.80 5.45 16.50
CA ARG A 378 19.90 4.38 16.07
C ARG A 378 19.69 4.42 14.56
N TRP A 379 19.60 5.62 13.97
CA TRP A 379 19.50 5.78 12.52
C TRP A 379 20.72 5.19 11.79
N LEU A 380 21.95 5.51 12.23
CA LEU A 380 23.17 4.97 11.64
C LEU A 380 23.22 3.44 11.71
N CYS A 381 22.92 2.86 12.88
CA CYS A 381 23.06 1.43 13.09
C CYS A 381 21.92 0.60 12.47
N GLU A 382 20.70 1.16 12.40
CA GLU A 382 19.51 0.40 12.02
C GLU A 382 19.00 0.72 10.61
N ALA A 383 19.08 1.98 10.18
CA ALA A 383 18.55 2.41 8.89
C ALA A 383 19.60 2.40 7.78
N GLN A 384 20.86 2.71 8.10
CA GLN A 384 21.95 2.81 7.12
C GLN A 384 23.24 2.07 7.52
N PRO A 385 23.16 0.78 7.93
CA PRO A 385 24.32 0.05 8.46
C PRO A 385 25.45 -0.12 7.42
N TRP A 386 25.09 -0.25 6.14
CA TRP A 386 26.05 -0.42 5.05
C TRP A 386 26.82 0.86 4.72
N ILE A 387 26.11 1.99 4.67
CA ILE A 387 26.75 3.29 4.41
C ILE A 387 27.70 3.63 5.56
N PHE A 388 27.25 3.47 6.80
CA PHE A 388 28.11 3.69 7.98
C PHE A 388 29.36 2.79 7.95
N SER A 389 29.18 1.50 7.67
CA SER A 389 30.29 0.56 7.55
C SER A 389 31.27 0.90 6.41
N GLY A 390 30.75 1.34 5.27
CA GLY A 390 31.56 1.75 4.12
C GLY A 390 32.42 2.98 4.43
N TYR A 391 31.87 4.00 5.09
CA TYR A 391 32.63 5.17 5.51
C TYR A 391 33.67 4.86 6.58
N PHE A 392 33.37 3.94 7.50
CA PHE A 392 34.32 3.47 8.50
C PHE A 392 35.52 2.76 7.85
N LEU A 393 35.26 1.86 6.90
CA LEU A 393 36.32 1.17 6.14
C LEU A 393 37.13 2.14 5.27
N TRP A 394 36.46 3.11 4.64
CA TRP A 394 37.12 4.13 3.82
C TRP A 394 38.03 5.04 4.68
N LEU A 395 37.57 5.44 5.87
CA LEU A 395 38.41 6.18 6.81
C LEU A 395 39.62 5.34 7.25
N ALA A 396 39.41 4.06 7.60
CA ALA A 396 40.48 3.15 7.99
C ALA A 396 41.53 2.96 6.88
N LEU A 397 41.08 2.79 5.63
CA LEU A 397 41.97 2.71 4.47
C LEU A 397 42.78 4.00 4.28
N THR A 398 42.14 5.17 4.45
CA THR A 398 42.80 6.46 4.31
C THR A 398 43.89 6.65 5.37
N VAL A 399 43.61 6.28 6.63
CA VAL A 399 44.59 6.28 7.72
C VAL A 399 45.71 5.27 7.44
N ALA A 400 45.39 4.07 6.98
CA ALA A 400 46.37 3.03 6.65
C ALA A 400 47.33 3.47 5.54
N LEU A 401 46.84 4.15 4.49
CA LEU A 401 47.67 4.72 3.43
C LEU A 401 48.61 5.81 3.94
N THR A 402 48.15 6.67 4.87
CA THR A 402 49.04 7.67 5.50
C THR A 402 50.08 7.05 6.43
N LEU A 403 49.73 5.96 7.14
CA LEU A 403 50.67 5.21 7.97
C LEU A 403 51.72 4.51 7.12
N ALA A 404 51.33 3.93 5.99
CA ALA A 404 52.24 3.30 5.03
C ALA A 404 53.28 4.27 4.47
N TRP A 405 52.92 5.55 4.31
CA TRP A 405 53.86 6.60 3.90
C TRP A 405 54.77 7.08 5.04
N THR A 406 54.25 7.20 6.27
CA THR A 406 54.98 7.79 7.41
C THR A 406 55.86 6.82 8.18
N LEU A 407 55.48 5.55 8.33
CA LEU A 407 56.22 4.59 9.15
C LEU A 407 57.65 4.31 8.66
N PRO A 408 57.93 4.13 7.36
CA PRO A 408 59.30 3.93 6.86
C PRO A 408 60.24 5.10 7.21
N LEU A 409 59.72 6.35 7.15
CA LEU A 409 60.48 7.57 7.44
C LEU A 409 60.87 7.71 8.93
N GLY A 410 60.16 7.03 9.84
CA GLY A 410 60.45 7.05 11.28
C GLY A 410 61.52 6.06 11.71
N VAL A 411 61.74 4.99 10.94
CA VAL A 411 62.73 3.95 11.24
C VAL A 411 64.16 4.43 10.98
N GLU A 412 64.35 5.38 10.05
CA GLU A 412 65.66 5.93 9.68
C GLU A 412 66.14 7.12 10.56
N GLY A 413 65.45 7.41 11.68
CA GLY A 413 65.92 8.39 12.67
C GLY A 413 65.72 9.87 12.33
N GLY A 414 65.16 10.21 11.15
CA GLY A 414 64.86 11.59 10.71
C GLY A 414 63.54 12.20 11.22
N GLY A 415 62.97 11.61 12.27
CA GLY A 415 61.55 11.74 12.57
C GLY A 415 61.13 12.91 13.45
N GLY A 416 60.99 14.12 12.89
CA GLY A 416 60.36 15.24 13.60
C GLY A 416 58.87 14.99 13.97
N PRO A 417 58.22 15.90 14.74
CA PRO A 417 56.80 15.78 15.14
C PRO A 417 55.81 15.62 13.98
N ARG A 418 56.25 15.88 12.74
CA ARG A 418 55.50 15.69 11.49
C ARG A 418 55.14 14.22 11.20
N LEU A 419 55.90 13.24 11.70
CA LEU A 419 55.62 11.80 11.53
C LEU A 419 54.27 11.38 12.13
N TYR A 420 53.99 11.86 13.35
CA TYR A 420 52.75 11.52 14.05
C TYR A 420 51.63 12.51 13.73
N ALA A 421 51.96 13.75 13.37
CA ALA A 421 50.97 14.78 13.07
C ALA A 421 50.19 14.50 11.77
N ALA A 422 50.83 13.96 10.72
CA ALA A 422 50.18 13.77 9.42
C ALA A 422 49.06 12.70 9.42
N PRO A 423 49.25 11.47 9.95
CA PRO A 423 48.19 10.47 10.03
C PRO A 423 47.04 10.90 10.95
N VAL A 424 47.38 11.59 12.05
CA VAL A 424 46.39 12.18 12.97
C VAL A 424 45.58 13.26 12.27
N ALA A 425 46.23 14.18 11.55
CA ALA A 425 45.54 15.23 10.79
C ALA A 425 44.63 14.64 9.70
N THR A 426 45.11 13.68 8.92
CA THR A 426 44.30 12.99 7.90
C THR A 426 43.13 12.23 8.50
N GLY A 427 43.33 11.54 9.62
CA GLY A 427 42.26 10.87 10.36
C GLY A 427 41.19 11.86 10.87
N VAL A 428 41.60 13.00 11.43
CA VAL A 428 40.70 14.05 11.90
C VAL A 428 39.92 14.68 10.74
N VAL A 429 40.58 15.05 9.64
CA VAL A 429 39.92 15.64 8.47
C VAL A 429 38.96 14.64 7.84
N GLY A 430 39.38 13.39 7.63
CA GLY A 430 38.51 12.34 7.10
C GLY A 430 37.30 12.04 7.99
N LEU A 431 37.49 12.03 9.32
CA LEU A 431 36.41 11.87 10.29
C LEU A 431 35.42 13.03 10.21
N LEU A 432 35.90 14.28 10.14
CA LEU A 432 35.05 15.46 10.00
C LEU A 432 34.25 15.41 8.71
N LEU A 433 34.87 15.07 7.57
CA LEU A 433 34.18 14.92 6.28
C LEU A 433 33.11 13.82 6.31
N ALA A 434 33.43 12.66 6.87
CA ALA A 434 32.48 11.56 7.02
C ALA A 434 31.32 11.96 7.94
N TRP A 435 31.63 12.58 9.07
CA TRP A 435 30.65 13.04 10.05
C TRP A 435 29.69 14.09 9.45
N THR A 436 30.22 15.12 8.80
CA THR A 436 29.39 16.16 8.17
C THR A 436 28.51 15.58 7.07
N THR A 437 29.04 14.63 6.27
CA THR A 437 28.27 13.97 5.23
C THR A 437 27.10 13.17 5.82
N MET A 438 27.36 12.38 6.86
CA MET A 438 26.32 11.61 7.56
C MET A 438 25.30 12.51 8.26
N GLU A 439 25.73 13.59 8.91
CA GLU A 439 24.83 14.54 9.58
C GLU A 439 23.94 15.28 8.57
N CYS A 440 24.49 15.67 7.42
CA CYS A 440 23.69 16.26 6.33
C CYS A 440 22.66 15.26 5.80
N ALA A 441 23.07 14.02 5.52
CA ALA A 441 22.16 12.96 5.07
C ALA A 441 21.07 12.66 6.11
N TYR A 442 21.41 12.59 7.40
CA TYR A 442 20.46 12.39 8.49
C TYR A 442 19.43 13.52 8.56
N ARG A 443 19.88 14.78 8.54
CA ARG A 443 18.99 15.96 8.57
C ARG A 443 18.09 16.00 7.34
N TYR A 444 18.63 15.69 6.17
CA TYR A 444 17.87 15.66 4.93
C TYR A 444 16.79 14.57 4.94
N GLN A 445 17.15 13.34 5.32
CA GLN A 445 16.18 12.25 5.42
C GLN A 445 15.10 12.55 6.46
N ARG A 446 15.48 13.09 7.63
CA ARG A 446 14.52 13.48 8.68
C ARG A 446 13.58 14.57 8.20
N TRP A 447 14.09 15.57 7.48
CA TRP A 447 13.27 16.61 6.87
C TRP A 447 12.31 16.02 5.82
N GLN A 448 12.78 15.14 4.93
CA GLN A 448 11.95 14.47 3.93
C GLN A 448 10.82 13.65 4.59
N SER A 449 11.12 12.89 5.64
CA SER A 449 10.12 12.09 6.36
C SER A 449 9.07 12.96 7.04
N ARG A 450 9.46 14.09 7.64
CA ARG A 450 8.51 15.05 8.25
C ARG A 450 7.58 15.69 7.22
N MET A 451 8.14 16.15 6.11
CA MET A 451 7.36 16.74 5.02
C MET A 451 6.42 15.72 4.40
N PHE A 452 6.90 14.50 4.16
CA PHE A 452 6.08 13.41 3.67
C PHE A 452 4.94 13.10 4.63
N HIS A 453 5.21 12.98 5.92
CA HIS A 453 4.19 12.68 6.92
C HIS A 453 3.09 13.76 6.92
N ALA A 454 3.45 15.03 6.95
CA ALA A 454 2.49 16.13 6.90
C ALA A 454 1.66 16.14 5.60
N GLU A 455 2.30 15.89 4.46
CA GLU A 455 1.62 15.80 3.16
C GLU A 455 0.67 14.60 3.09
N ALA A 456 1.14 13.43 3.52
CA ALA A 456 0.40 12.17 3.46
C ALA A 456 -0.84 12.21 4.37
N VAL A 457 -0.71 12.72 5.59
CA VAL A 457 -1.85 12.90 6.51
C VAL A 457 -2.92 13.79 5.89
N ARG A 458 -2.51 14.92 5.27
CA ARG A 458 -3.45 15.82 4.60
C ARG A 458 -4.16 15.15 3.41
N ARG A 459 -3.41 14.46 2.55
CA ARG A 459 -3.99 13.75 1.39
C ARG A 459 -4.94 12.63 1.82
N LEU A 460 -4.56 11.82 2.80
CA LEU A 460 -5.41 10.75 3.33
C LEU A 460 -6.70 11.31 3.93
N ALA A 461 -6.65 12.43 4.64
CA ALA A 461 -7.84 13.10 5.16
C ALA A 461 -8.78 13.58 4.04
N LEU A 462 -8.23 14.16 2.97
CA LEU A 462 -9.02 14.58 1.80
C LEU A 462 -9.68 13.40 1.07
N ILE A 463 -8.92 12.31 0.87
CA ILE A 463 -9.43 11.09 0.24
C ILE A 463 -10.51 10.47 1.13
N GLY A 464 -10.29 10.38 2.44
CA GLY A 464 -11.28 9.87 3.40
C GLY A 464 -12.58 10.67 3.37
N ALA A 465 -12.48 12.00 3.42
CA ALA A 465 -13.65 12.87 3.28
C ALA A 465 -14.39 12.66 1.95
N ARG A 466 -13.67 12.50 0.83
CA ARG A 466 -14.28 12.19 -0.46
C ARG A 466 -15.02 10.85 -0.42
N VAL A 467 -14.37 9.79 0.09
CA VAL A 467 -15.00 8.47 0.21
C VAL A 467 -16.28 8.55 1.05
N ASP A 468 -16.27 9.29 2.17
CA ASP A 468 -17.46 9.47 2.99
C ASP A 468 -18.56 10.27 2.30
N THR A 469 -18.22 11.25 1.46
CA THR A 469 -19.21 12.00 0.64
C THR A 469 -19.80 11.19 -0.50
N LEU A 470 -19.01 10.31 -1.11
CA LEU A 470 -19.46 9.41 -2.17
C LEU A 470 -20.23 8.20 -1.63
N SER A 471 -20.01 7.86 -0.35
CA SER A 471 -20.62 6.72 0.31
C SER A 471 -22.10 6.93 0.58
N PHE A 472 -22.84 5.82 0.51
CA PHE A 472 -24.23 5.74 0.86
C PHE A 472 -24.45 4.76 2.03
N PRO A 473 -25.39 5.02 2.95
CA PRO A 473 -25.95 6.35 3.24
C PRO A 473 -24.84 7.33 3.62
N SER A 474 -25.04 8.62 3.37
CA SER A 474 -24.02 9.64 3.70
C SER A 474 -23.82 9.69 5.22
N ARG A 475 -22.76 9.06 5.74
CA ARG A 475 -22.52 8.97 7.20
C ARG A 475 -22.20 10.33 7.83
N THR A 476 -21.82 11.32 7.04
CA THR A 476 -21.73 12.73 7.47
C THR A 476 -23.07 13.30 7.94
N ARG A 477 -24.22 12.71 7.57
CA ARG A 477 -25.55 13.09 8.11
C ARG A 477 -25.94 12.34 9.40
N LEU A 478 -25.31 11.21 9.73
CA LEU A 478 -25.66 10.42 10.90
C LEU A 478 -25.00 10.94 12.19
N THR A 479 -23.84 11.60 12.10
CA THR A 479 -23.13 12.16 13.26
C THR A 479 -23.78 13.42 13.84
N THR A 480 -24.66 14.09 13.12
CA THR A 480 -25.38 15.29 13.59
C THR A 480 -26.76 15.00 14.21
N ALA A 481 -27.19 13.73 14.28
CA ALA A 481 -28.51 13.35 14.79
C ALA A 481 -28.49 12.76 16.21
N THR A 482 -27.34 12.70 16.89
CA THR A 482 -27.20 12.06 18.23
C THR A 482 -26.67 13.01 19.31
N GLU A 483 -26.97 14.30 19.20
CA GLU A 483 -26.89 15.26 20.31
C GLU A 483 -28.22 16.01 20.40
N ARG A 484 -29.22 15.41 21.07
CA ARG A 484 -30.34 16.12 21.69
C ARG A 484 -30.69 15.46 23.00
#